data_AF-A0A0C3DI24-F1
#
_entry.id   AF-A0A0C3DI24-F1
#
_cell.length_a   1.000
_cell.length_b   1.000
_cell.length_c   1.000
_cell.angle_alpha   90.00
_cell.angle_beta   90.00
_cell.angle_gamma   90.00
#
_symmetry.space_group_name_H-M   'P 1'
#
loop_
_entity.id
_entity.type
_entity.pdbx_description
1 polymer ?
#
loop_
_entity_poly.entity_id
_entity_poly.type
_entity_poly.pdbx_seq_one_letter_code
_entity_poly.pdbx_strand_id
1 'polypeptide(L)'
;MFSKLAAHVNMPFHQVSDCYLRLHSHGHRGNLWNTYSMYFVKNMDQELAHLPKGEEITGTPTTDARKCCYTLFKEEYKDKYAVILEKWKEAKEIENIGGTIAQWQQLFDKTKKHLNHMFNVLSKAHGFEGAYLLAG
;
A
#
# COMPACT_ATOMS: atom_id res chain seq x y z
N MET A 1 21.54 11.06 -0.61
CA MET A 1 21.60 9.60 -0.82
C MET A 1 21.54 9.25 -2.30
N PHE A 2 20.50 9.68 -3.03
CA PHE A 2 20.36 9.48 -4.48
C PHE A 2 21.46 10.13 -5.34
N SER A 3 22.03 11.27 -4.92
CA SER A 3 23.15 11.94 -5.63
C SER A 3 24.45 11.12 -5.63
N LYS A 4 24.75 10.40 -4.55
CA LYS A 4 25.90 9.49 -4.47
C LYS A 4 25.69 8.22 -5.31
N LEU A 5 24.44 7.76 -5.36
CA LEU A 5 24.02 6.59 -6.15
C LEU A 5 24.10 6.91 -7.65
N ALA A 6 23.55 8.06 -8.07
CA ALA A 6 23.62 8.59 -9.43
C ALA A 6 25.06 8.68 -9.96
N ALA A 7 26.00 9.15 -9.13
CA ALA A 7 27.42 9.19 -9.47
C ALA A 7 28.06 7.80 -9.65
N HIS A 8 27.52 6.76 -8.99
CA HIS A 8 28.07 5.40 -9.04
C HIS A 8 27.50 4.57 -10.20
N VAL A 9 26.22 4.76 -10.55
CA VAL A 9 25.57 4.14 -11.73
C VAL A 9 25.71 4.96 -13.01
N ASN A 10 26.43 6.09 -12.97
CA ASN A 10 26.65 7.00 -14.10
C ASN A 10 25.33 7.44 -14.78
N MET A 11 24.27 7.60 -13.99
CA MET A 11 22.97 8.07 -14.43
C MET A 11 22.68 9.46 -13.86
N PRO A 12 22.00 10.35 -14.61
CA PRO A 12 21.54 11.61 -14.06
C PRO A 12 20.65 11.39 -12.83
N PHE A 13 20.84 12.21 -11.80
CA PHE A 13 20.05 12.17 -10.56
C PHE A 13 18.53 12.11 -10.84
N HIS A 14 18.06 12.87 -11.83
CA HIS A 14 16.66 12.88 -12.24
C HIS A 14 16.17 11.52 -12.75
N GLN A 15 16.99 10.74 -13.45
CA GLN A 15 16.61 9.39 -13.90
C GLN A 15 16.56 8.39 -12.74
N VAL A 16 17.48 8.49 -11.79
CA VAL A 16 17.45 7.64 -10.58
C VAL A 16 16.23 7.97 -9.72
N SER A 17 15.94 9.26 -9.56
CA SER A 17 14.74 9.74 -8.86
C SER A 17 13.46 9.31 -9.58
N ASP A 18 13.40 9.44 -10.90
CA ASP A 18 12.24 9.03 -11.70
C ASP A 18 12.03 7.51 -11.68
N CYS A 19 13.09 6.71 -11.73
CA CYS A 19 12.99 5.25 -11.59
C CYS A 19 12.48 4.88 -10.20
N TYR A 20 13.00 5.50 -9.14
CA TYR A 20 12.53 5.28 -7.77
C TYR A 20 11.06 5.68 -7.61
N LEU A 21 10.70 6.87 -8.10
CA LEU A 21 9.33 7.36 -8.11
C LEU A 21 8.42 6.47 -8.95
N ARG A 22 8.88 5.87 -10.04
CA ARG A 22 8.08 4.98 -10.90
C ARG A 22 7.90 3.58 -10.29
N LEU A 23 8.91 3.09 -9.58
CA LEU A 23 8.86 1.83 -8.81
C LEU A 23 7.98 1.95 -7.56
N HIS A 24 7.93 3.12 -6.94
CA HIS A 24 7.16 3.39 -5.72
C HIS A 24 5.89 4.22 -5.94
N SER A 25 5.66 4.76 -7.13
CA SER A 25 4.34 5.25 -7.54
C SER A 25 3.49 4.00 -7.64
N HIS A 26 2.60 3.81 -6.67
CA HIS A 26 1.84 2.60 -6.46
C HIS A 26 1.01 2.27 -7.72
N GLY A 27 1.63 1.52 -8.64
CA GLY A 27 1.05 1.03 -9.89
C GLY A 27 0.02 -0.07 -9.68
N HIS A 28 -0.26 -0.42 -8.42
CA HIS A 28 -1.51 -1.06 -8.06
C HIS A 28 -2.40 -0.03 -7.38
N ARG A 29 -3.17 0.70 -8.20
CA ARG A 29 -4.53 1.04 -7.77
C ARG A 29 -5.25 -0.28 -7.57
N GLY A 30 -5.04 -0.90 -6.41
CA GLY A 30 -5.85 -2.02 -5.95
C GLY A 30 -7.29 -1.61 -6.13
N ASN A 31 -8.13 -2.54 -6.57
CA ASN A 31 -9.52 -2.24 -6.90
C ASN A 31 -10.15 -1.42 -5.76
N LEU A 32 -10.47 -0.14 -6.01
CA LEU A 32 -10.97 0.78 -4.98
C LEU A 32 -12.24 0.24 -4.33
N TRP A 33 -13.03 -0.54 -5.07
CA TRP A 33 -14.18 -1.27 -4.54
C TRP A 33 -13.80 -2.30 -3.48
N ASN A 34 -12.67 -3.00 -3.64
CA ASN A 34 -12.19 -3.96 -2.65
C ASN A 34 -11.68 -3.24 -1.39
N THR A 35 -10.93 -2.15 -1.56
CA THR A 35 -10.49 -1.32 -0.43
C THR A 35 -11.68 -0.73 0.31
N TYR A 36 -12.64 -0.17 -0.42
CA TYR A 36 -13.89 0.33 0.15
C TYR A 36 -14.68 -0.78 0.84
N SER A 37 -14.74 -1.99 0.28
CA SER A 37 -15.45 -3.11 0.92
C SER A 37 -14.86 -3.46 2.29
N MET A 38 -13.54 -3.41 2.43
CA MET A 38 -12.88 -3.59 3.74
C MET A 38 -13.15 -2.42 4.68
N TYR A 39 -13.10 -1.18 4.15
CA TYR A 39 -13.43 0.03 4.88
C TYR A 39 -14.85 -0.01 5.43
N PHE A 40 -15.83 -0.37 4.60
CA PHE A 40 -17.24 -0.48 4.94
C PHE A 40 -17.48 -1.47 6.07
N VAL A 41 -16.83 -2.65 6.05
CA VAL A 41 -16.97 -3.64 7.14
C VAL A 41 -16.45 -3.08 8.48
N LYS A 42 -15.42 -2.23 8.45
CA LYS A 42 -14.85 -1.62 9.66
C LYS A 42 -15.61 -0.39 10.15
N ASN A 43 -16.32 0.31 9.27
CA ASN A 43 -17.07 1.54 9.57
C ASN A 43 -18.58 1.38 9.30
N MET A 44 -19.10 0.16 9.42
CA MET A 44 -20.44 -0.21 8.93
C MET A 44 -21.54 0.68 9.50
N ASP A 45 -21.53 0.91 10.82
CA ASP A 45 -22.56 1.70 11.48
C ASP A 45 -22.58 3.16 11.02
N GLN A 46 -21.39 3.72 10.72
CA GLN A 46 -21.26 5.09 10.21
C GLN A 46 -21.77 5.17 8.78
N GLU A 47 -21.32 4.26 7.91
CA GLU A 47 -21.73 4.24 6.49
C GLU A 47 -23.24 4.00 6.34
N LEU A 48 -23.84 3.15 7.19
CA LEU A 48 -25.29 2.93 7.18
C LEU A 48 -26.07 4.14 7.72
N ALA A 49 -25.52 4.92 8.64
CA ALA A 49 -26.15 6.16 9.12
C ALA A 49 -26.22 7.25 8.04
N HIS A 50 -25.37 7.18 7.01
CA HIS A 50 -25.40 8.07 5.87
C HIS A 50 -26.51 7.73 4.85
N LEU A 51 -27.13 6.54 4.96
CA LEU A 51 -28.28 6.20 4.10
C LEU A 51 -29.50 7.05 4.48
N PRO A 52 -30.28 7.54 3.50
CA PRO A 52 -31.49 8.29 3.78
C PRO A 52 -32.48 7.45 4.61
N LYS A 53 -33.06 8.07 5.66
CA LYS A 53 -34.01 7.46 6.60
C LYS A 53 -35.17 6.79 5.84
N GLY A 54 -35.08 5.49 5.62
CA GLY A 54 -36.00 4.72 4.80
C GLY A 54 -35.44 3.35 4.39
N GLU A 55 -34.11 3.22 4.33
CA GLU A 55 -33.41 1.95 4.17
C GLU A 55 -32.83 1.47 5.51
N GLU A 56 -33.69 1.18 6.50
CA GLU A 56 -33.25 0.45 7.71
C GLU A 56 -32.92 -1.00 7.31
N ILE A 57 -31.65 -1.25 7.01
CA ILE A 57 -31.17 -2.60 6.72
C ILE A 57 -30.95 -3.31 8.06
N THR A 58 -31.98 -3.98 8.56
CA THR A 58 -31.86 -4.89 9.70
C THR A 58 -31.19 -6.19 9.26
N GLY A 59 -29.87 -6.31 9.41
CA GLY A 59 -29.11 -7.54 9.13
C GLY A 59 -27.76 -7.29 8.43
N THR A 60 -27.11 -8.37 7.97
CA THR A 60 -25.87 -8.26 7.17
C THR A 60 -26.16 -7.43 5.91
N PRO A 61 -25.46 -6.31 5.66
CA PRO A 61 -25.76 -5.45 4.52
C PRO A 61 -25.61 -6.21 3.20
N THR A 62 -26.66 -6.24 2.39
CA THR A 62 -26.63 -6.79 1.03
C THR A 62 -25.60 -6.06 0.18
N THR A 63 -25.05 -6.74 -0.84
CA THR A 63 -24.08 -6.16 -1.77
C THR A 63 -24.58 -4.84 -2.38
N ASP A 64 -25.90 -4.70 -2.56
CA ASP A 64 -26.51 -3.50 -3.14
C ASP A 64 -26.53 -2.33 -2.16
N ALA A 65 -26.80 -2.55 -0.88
CA ALA A 65 -26.67 -1.51 0.15
C ALA A 65 -25.24 -0.95 0.24
N ARG A 66 -24.24 -1.82 0.14
CA ARG A 66 -22.83 -1.41 0.13
C ARG A 66 -22.50 -0.56 -1.11
N LYS A 67 -23.06 -0.89 -2.28
CA LYS A 67 -22.89 -0.09 -3.50
C LYS A 67 -23.54 1.29 -3.37
N CYS A 68 -24.71 1.37 -2.73
CA CYS A 68 -25.37 2.64 -2.42
C CYS A 68 -24.48 3.50 -1.51
N CYS A 69 -24.01 2.93 -0.39
CA CYS A 69 -23.08 3.62 0.50
C CYS A 69 -21.81 4.07 -0.24
N TYR A 70 -21.24 3.23 -1.12
CA TYR A 70 -20.05 3.62 -1.88
C TYR A 70 -20.31 4.78 -2.84
N THR A 71 -21.53 4.86 -3.38
CA THR A 71 -21.92 5.96 -4.26
C THR A 71 -22.04 7.26 -3.46
N LEU A 72 -22.70 7.21 -2.29
CA LEU A 72 -22.77 8.35 -1.36
C LEU A 72 -21.38 8.78 -0.88
N PHE A 73 -20.51 7.82 -0.53
CA PHE A 73 -19.12 8.07 -0.15
C PHE A 73 -18.34 8.81 -1.25
N LYS A 74 -18.51 8.38 -2.51
CA LYS A 74 -17.90 9.10 -3.66
C LYS A 74 -18.48 10.49 -3.85
N GLU A 75 -19.78 10.69 -3.61
CA GLU A 75 -20.42 12.00 -3.76
C GLU A 75 -20.00 12.98 -2.66
N GLU A 76 -19.87 12.48 -1.43
CA GLU A 76 -19.43 13.25 -0.27
C GLU A 76 -17.97 13.71 -0.42
N TYR A 77 -17.07 12.79 -0.79
CA TYR A 77 -15.64 13.07 -0.87
C TYR A 77 -15.13 13.41 -2.28
N LYS A 78 -16.01 13.37 -3.29
CA LYS A 78 -15.77 13.78 -4.69
C LYS A 78 -14.48 13.23 -5.30
N ASP A 79 -13.46 14.06 -5.47
CA ASP A 79 -12.17 13.74 -6.05
C ASP A 79 -11.19 13.13 -5.02
N LYS A 80 -11.49 13.25 -3.73
CA LYS A 80 -10.63 12.81 -2.62
C LYS A 80 -10.91 11.39 -2.15
N TYR A 81 -12.05 10.79 -2.50
CA TYR A 81 -12.45 9.47 -2.01
C TYR A 81 -11.36 8.39 -2.24
N ALA A 82 -10.69 8.42 -3.39
CA ALA A 82 -9.64 7.47 -3.72
C ALA A 82 -8.42 7.62 -2.79
N VAL A 83 -8.01 8.86 -2.51
CA VAL A 83 -6.90 9.17 -1.60
C VAL A 83 -7.25 8.77 -0.17
N ILE A 84 -8.49 8.99 0.27
CA ILE A 84 -8.96 8.60 1.61
C ILE A 84 -8.87 7.09 1.77
N LEU A 85 -9.36 6.32 0.79
CA LEU A 85 -9.29 4.85 0.82
C LEU A 85 -7.86 4.33 0.78
N GLU A 86 -7.00 4.96 0.00
CA GLU A 86 -5.57 4.63 -0.06
C GLU A 86 -4.90 4.86 1.29
N LYS A 87 -5.08 6.05 1.89
CA LYS A 87 -4.52 6.39 3.20
C LYS A 87 -5.04 5.50 4.31
N TRP A 88 -6.33 5.15 4.27
CA TRP A 88 -6.91 4.21 5.21
C TRP A 88 -6.29 2.81 5.08
N LYS A 89 -6.07 2.34 3.84
CA LYS A 89 -5.43 1.05 3.58
C LYS A 89 -3.98 1.04 4.07
N GLU A 90 -3.21 2.08 3.76
CA GLU A 90 -1.84 2.26 4.28
C GLU A 90 -1.81 2.22 5.81
N ALA A 91 -2.70 2.97 6.47
CA ALA A 91 -2.80 2.98 7.93
C ALA A 91 -3.15 1.60 8.50
N LYS A 92 -4.07 0.87 7.87
CA LYS A 92 -4.44 -0.49 8.29
C LYS A 92 -3.35 -1.50 8.02
N GLU A 93 -2.59 -1.36 6.94
CA GLU A 93 -1.42 -2.19 6.69
C GLU A 93 -0.37 -1.98 7.78
N ILE A 94 -0.09 -0.73 8.17
CA ILE A 94 0.82 -0.36 9.27
C ILE A 94 0.31 -0.91 10.62
N GLU A 95 -0.97 -0.76 10.92
CA GLU A 95 -1.59 -1.28 12.16
C GLU A 95 -1.58 -2.82 12.20
N ASN A 96 -1.80 -3.48 11.06
CA ASN A 96 -1.73 -4.94 10.94
C ASN A 96 -0.31 -5.49 10.98
N ILE A 97 0.73 -4.65 10.89
CA ILE A 97 2.09 -5.08 11.23
C ILE A 97 2.26 -5.14 12.76
N GLY A 98 1.25 -5.67 13.44
CA GLY A 98 1.34 -6.08 14.83
C GLY A 98 2.49 -7.05 14.98
N GLY A 99 3.49 -6.63 15.76
CA GLY A 99 4.68 -7.40 16.00
C GLY A 99 5.46 -6.82 17.18
N THR A 100 5.97 -7.70 18.04
CA THR A 100 6.99 -7.33 19.03
C THR A 100 8.27 -6.91 18.31
N ILE A 101 9.12 -6.10 18.96
CA ILE A 101 10.43 -5.69 18.42
C ILE A 101 11.23 -6.90 17.89
N ALA A 102 11.13 -8.05 18.55
CA ALA A 102 11.79 -9.29 18.14
C ALA A 102 11.25 -9.82 16.79
N GLN A 103 9.93 -9.77 16.56
CA GLN A 103 9.33 -10.20 15.28
C GLN A 103 9.76 -9.27 14.14
N TRP A 104 9.89 -7.97 14.41
CA TRP A 104 10.41 -7.00 13.45
C TRP A 104 11.87 -7.27 13.07
N GLN A 105 12.72 -7.54 14.06
CA GLN A 105 14.11 -7.94 13.82
C GLN A 105 14.19 -9.22 12.98
N GLN A 106 13.37 -10.23 13.29
CA GLN A 106 13.31 -11.46 12.51
C GLN A 106 12.88 -11.22 11.05
N LEU A 107 11.90 -10.35 10.84
CA LEU A 107 11.44 -9.99 9.50
C LEU A 107 12.54 -9.24 8.72
N PHE A 108 13.23 -8.32 9.38
CA PHE A 108 14.36 -7.61 8.81
C PHE A 108 15.49 -8.56 8.41
N ASP A 109 15.87 -9.48 9.30
CA ASP A 109 16.90 -10.50 9.03
C ASP A 109 16.51 -11.42 7.88
N LYS A 110 15.24 -11.83 7.81
CA LYS A 110 14.72 -12.64 6.69
C LYS A 110 14.82 -11.89 5.37
N THR A 111 14.49 -10.60 5.37
CA THR A 111 14.57 -9.73 4.20
C THR A 111 16.02 -9.56 3.75
N LYS A 112 16.95 -9.31 4.70
CA LYS A 112 18.39 -9.25 4.44
C LYS A 112 18.91 -10.54 3.81
N LYS A 113 18.52 -11.71 4.34
CA LYS A 113 18.91 -13.02 3.77
C LYS A 113 18.39 -13.19 2.35
N HIS A 114 17.14 -12.81 2.09
CA HIS A 114 16.54 -12.93 0.78
C HIS A 114 17.24 -12.04 -0.26
N LEU A 115 17.50 -10.78 0.07
CA LEU A 115 18.22 -9.86 -0.81
C LEU A 115 19.64 -10.33 -1.11
N ASN A 116 20.39 -10.79 -0.10
CA ASN A 116 21.71 -11.38 -0.31
C ASN A 116 21.64 -12.58 -1.27
N HIS A 117 20.64 -13.44 -1.10
CA HIS A 117 20.46 -14.58 -1.99
C HIS A 117 20.20 -14.14 -3.43
N MET A 118 19.29 -13.19 -3.65
CA MET A 118 19.02 -12.64 -4.97
C MET A 118 20.27 -12.02 -5.62
N PHE A 119 21.00 -11.20 -4.88
CA PHE A 119 22.25 -10.60 -5.37
C PHE A 119 23.28 -11.67 -5.73
N ASN A 120 23.44 -12.70 -4.90
CA ASN A 120 24.35 -13.80 -5.19
C ASN A 120 23.96 -14.60 -6.43
N VAL A 121 22.65 -14.85 -6.64
CA VAL A 121 22.16 -15.53 -7.84
C VAL A 121 22.43 -14.69 -9.07
N LEU A 122 22.09 -13.40 -9.03
CA LEU A 122 22.26 -12.51 -10.17
C LEU A 122 23.75 -12.27 -10.50
N SER A 123 24.59 -12.16 -9.48
CA SER A 123 26.05 -12.05 -9.65
C SER A 123 26.62 -13.29 -10.33
N LYS A 124 26.20 -14.49 -9.94
CA LYS A 124 26.61 -15.73 -10.60
C LYS A 124 26.08 -15.87 -12.03
N ALA A 125 24.84 -15.45 -12.27
CA ALA A 125 24.18 -15.61 -13.56
C ALA A 125 24.64 -14.59 -14.62
N HIS A 126 24.96 -13.37 -14.19
CA HIS A 126 25.18 -12.24 -15.09
C HIS A 126 26.53 -11.53 -14.86
N GLY A 127 27.34 -12.00 -13.91
CA GLY A 127 28.70 -11.49 -13.68
C GLY A 127 28.77 -10.07 -13.14
N PHE A 128 27.69 -9.53 -12.57
CA PHE A 128 27.71 -8.19 -11.97
C PHE A 128 27.86 -8.25 -10.46
N GLU A 129 28.50 -7.23 -9.90
CA GLU A 129 28.59 -6.98 -8.47
C GLU A 129 27.65 -5.84 -8.09
N GLY A 130 27.05 -5.93 -6.91
CA GLY A 130 26.19 -4.87 -6.42
C GLY A 130 26.11 -4.84 -4.91
N ALA A 131 25.88 -3.63 -4.38
CA ALA A 131 25.72 -3.38 -2.97
C ALA A 131 24.36 -2.72 -2.71
N TYR A 132 23.76 -3.04 -1.57
CA TYR A 132 22.51 -2.45 -1.13
C TYR A 132 22.59 -2.03 0.33
N LEU A 133 21.84 -1.00 0.70
CA LEU A 133 21.71 -0.51 2.06
C LEU A 133 20.28 -0.74 2.54
N LEU A 134 20.14 -1.50 3.62
CA LEU A 134 18.89 -1.64 4.35
C LEU A 134 19.00 -0.85 5.65
N ALA A 135 18.02 0.00 5.91
CA ALA A 135 17.84 0.68 7.19
C ALA A 135 16.46 0.31 7.72
N GLY A 136 16.38 -0.05 8.99
CA GLY A 136 15.18 -0.47 9.72
C GLY A 136 15.35 -0.26 11.20
#